data_AF-A0A5C5XQ30-F1
#
_entry.id   AF-A0A5C5XQ30-F1
#
_cell.length_a   1.000
_cell.length_b   1.000
_cell.length_c   1.000
_cell.angle_alpha   90.00
_cell.angle_beta   90.00
_cell.angle_gamma   90.00
#
_symmetry.space_group_name_H-M   'P 1'
#
loop_
_entity.id
_entity.type
_entity.pdbx_description
1 polymer ?
#
loop_
_entity_poly.entity_id
_entity_poly.type
_entity_poly.pdbx_seq_one_letter_code
_entity_poly.pdbx_strand_id
1 'polypeptide(L)'
;MNDSRHKDSPGSAAGCRLNRGWRRNGSLPIFPSRSFLTLLLLKHRMITLDKRRRKKLQAVVDKDYAYRSYWDDDVEVRSSGKCGHGVFAARQFLPGELVMEVTGQLISKKDYEGSEYVMDLDTKWYLEPSMPGAFMNHSCSPNCELVQLTKTSLGVVAICNIEAETQLTFDYAWEAFDWNPRCRCGARNCRGWVVAEDEVKKMKRLAKNRKKKSS
;
A
#
# COMPACT_ATOMS: atom_id res chain seq x y z
N MET A 1 20.15 44.28 -56.51
CA MET A 1 18.85 44.09 -57.19
C MET A 1 18.01 43.23 -56.24
N ASN A 2 17.53 43.86 -55.17
CA ASN A 2 16.15 44.33 -54.92
C ASN A 2 15.25 43.16 -54.46
N ASP A 3 14.93 43.02 -53.15
CA ASP A 3 13.98 43.83 -52.32
C ASP A 3 12.53 43.51 -52.75
N SER A 4 11.68 42.89 -51.92
CA SER A 4 10.94 43.47 -50.79
C SER A 4 10.30 42.33 -49.95
N ARG A 5 10.19 42.30 -48.61
CA ARG A 5 9.64 43.19 -47.56
C ARG A 5 8.13 43.49 -47.64
N HIS A 6 7.36 42.87 -46.73
CA HIS A 6 6.25 43.41 -45.91
C HIS A 6 6.08 42.42 -44.73
N LYS A 7 6.50 42.69 -43.48
CA LYS A 7 5.91 43.56 -42.42
C LYS A 7 4.37 43.49 -42.33
N ASP A 8 3.87 42.91 -41.24
CA ASP A 8 3.20 43.67 -40.16
C ASP A 8 2.91 42.80 -38.90
N SER A 9 3.10 43.41 -37.73
CA SER A 9 2.54 43.07 -36.40
C SER A 9 1.70 44.32 -35.96
N PRO A 10 1.13 44.49 -34.76
CA PRO A 10 0.86 43.61 -33.59
C PRO A 10 -0.58 43.80 -33.01
N GLY A 11 -0.91 43.13 -31.90
CA GLY A 11 -2.07 43.46 -31.03
C GLY A 11 -2.38 42.32 -30.05
N SER A 12 -1.95 42.40 -28.79
CA SER A 12 -2.68 42.95 -27.62
C SER A 12 -3.94 42.15 -27.26
N ALA A 13 -4.31 41.83 -26.03
CA ALA A 13 -3.76 41.92 -24.68
C ALA A 13 -4.82 41.24 -23.80
N ALA A 14 -4.41 40.55 -22.74
CA ALA A 14 -5.14 40.29 -21.48
C ALA A 14 -4.56 39.00 -20.88
N GLY A 15 -3.95 38.96 -19.70
CA GLY A 15 -4.23 39.77 -18.53
C GLY A 15 -5.18 39.02 -17.61
N CYS A 16 -4.61 38.36 -16.60
CA CYS A 16 -5.16 38.25 -15.25
C CYS A 16 -6.48 37.48 -15.06
N ARG A 17 -6.44 36.38 -14.31
CA ARG A 17 -7.02 36.36 -12.94
C ARG A 17 -6.79 35.04 -12.23
N LEU A 18 -6.02 35.14 -11.15
CA LEU A 18 -6.23 34.39 -9.92
C LEU A 18 -7.73 34.43 -9.57
N ASN A 19 -8.39 33.26 -9.54
CA ASN A 19 -9.66 33.17 -8.83
C ASN A 19 -9.41 32.63 -7.43
N ARG A 20 -9.03 33.55 -6.56
CA ARG A 20 -9.35 33.46 -5.14
C ARG A 20 -10.84 33.72 -5.01
N GLY A 21 -11.53 32.91 -4.20
CA GLY A 21 -12.79 33.32 -3.59
C GLY A 21 -13.98 32.45 -3.93
N TRP A 22 -14.07 31.31 -3.24
CA TRP A 22 -15.34 30.98 -2.60
C TRP A 22 -15.16 31.24 -1.11
N ARG A 23 -15.58 32.44 -0.70
CA ARG A 23 -15.80 32.77 0.72
C ARG A 23 -17.06 32.04 1.17
N ARG A 24 -16.91 31.44 2.35
CA ARG A 24 -17.94 30.90 3.24
C ARG A 24 -19.12 31.85 3.43
N ASN A 25 -20.32 31.27 3.44
CA ASN A 25 -21.42 31.45 4.39
C ASN A 25 -22.48 30.39 3.98
N GLY A 26 -23.03 29.51 4.83
CA GLY A 26 -23.16 29.54 6.27
C GLY A 26 -23.35 28.16 6.91
N SER A 27 -23.38 28.22 8.24
CA SER A 27 -23.76 27.20 9.23
C SER A 27 -22.94 25.90 9.29
N LEU A 28 -21.73 26.03 9.86
CA LEU A 28 -21.11 25.00 10.69
C LEU A 28 -21.87 24.90 12.02
N PRO A 29 -22.19 23.71 12.54
CA PRO A 29 -22.03 23.46 13.96
C PRO A 29 -20.54 23.20 14.21
N ILE A 30 -19.93 24.20 14.83
CA ILE A 30 -18.68 24.14 15.57
C ILE A 30 -18.86 23.15 16.73
N PHE A 31 -17.94 22.21 16.93
CA PHE A 31 -17.58 21.68 18.25
C PHE A 31 -16.20 20.98 18.19
N PRO A 32 -15.44 20.93 19.29
CA PRO A 32 -14.37 21.88 19.50
C PRO A 32 -13.01 21.21 19.71
N SER A 33 -12.01 22.06 19.93
CA SER A 33 -10.71 21.73 20.49
C SER A 33 -10.78 20.81 21.71
N ARG A 34 -9.71 20.02 21.89
CA ARG A 34 -9.38 19.26 23.10
C ARG A 34 -9.54 20.13 24.35
N SER A 35 -10.67 20.01 25.04
CA SER A 35 -10.85 20.13 26.51
C SER A 35 -12.33 20.18 26.86
N PHE A 36 -13.06 19.09 26.64
CA PHE A 36 -14.27 18.77 27.39
C PHE A 36 -14.36 17.25 27.48
N LEU A 37 -13.57 16.69 28.41
CA LEU A 37 -13.93 15.44 29.05
C LEU A 37 -15.28 15.68 29.76
N THR A 38 -16.09 14.62 29.84
CA THR A 38 -17.37 14.48 30.56
C THR A 38 -18.63 14.83 29.74
N LEU A 39 -19.48 13.81 29.55
CA LEU A 39 -20.82 13.77 28.90
C LEU A 39 -20.92 13.62 27.37
N LEU A 40 -20.62 12.42 26.84
CA LEU A 40 -21.57 11.62 26.02
C LEU A 40 -21.01 10.20 25.77
N LEU A 41 -20.99 9.40 26.83
CA LEU A 41 -20.83 7.94 26.70
C LEU A 41 -22.19 7.37 26.27
N LEU A 42 -22.33 6.92 25.02
CA LEU A 42 -23.13 5.78 24.51
C LEU A 42 -23.51 5.98 23.02
N LYS A 43 -23.40 4.90 22.23
CA LYS A 43 -23.69 4.72 20.76
C LYS A 43 -22.49 5.04 19.85
N HIS A 44 -21.54 4.15 19.55
CA HIS A 44 -21.51 2.71 19.46
C HIS A 44 -20.30 2.18 20.21
N ARG A 45 -20.50 1.26 21.16
CA ARG A 45 -19.43 0.34 21.53
C ARG A 45 -19.10 -0.42 20.24
N MET A 46 -17.98 -0.11 19.58
CA MET A 46 -17.31 -1.14 18.79
C MET A 46 -17.08 -2.27 19.80
N ILE A 47 -17.89 -3.34 19.71
CA ILE A 47 -17.72 -4.50 20.56
C ILE A 47 -16.36 -5.05 20.17
N THR A 48 -15.34 -4.73 20.96
CA THR A 48 -14.04 -5.33 20.80
C THR A 48 -14.24 -6.81 21.07
N LEU A 49 -14.32 -7.61 20.01
CA LEU A 49 -14.45 -9.06 20.13
C LEU A 49 -13.32 -9.57 21.01
N ASP A 50 -13.66 -10.38 22.01
CA ASP A 50 -12.66 -11.06 22.78
C ASP A 50 -11.82 -11.96 21.85
N LYS A 51 -10.56 -12.24 22.25
CA LYS A 51 -9.61 -12.97 21.40
C LYS A 51 -10.15 -14.34 20.98
N ARG A 52 -10.91 -15.02 21.86
CA ARG A 52 -11.46 -16.36 21.59
C ARG A 52 -12.57 -16.28 20.54
N ARG A 53 -13.50 -15.33 20.67
CA ARG A 53 -14.57 -15.11 19.69
C ARG A 53 -14.03 -14.66 18.33
N ARG A 54 -13.04 -13.77 18.29
CA ARG A 54 -12.36 -13.38 17.04
C ARG A 54 -11.73 -14.60 16.36
N LYS A 55 -10.99 -15.44 17.10
CA LYS A 55 -10.37 -16.66 16.56
C LYS A 55 -11.43 -17.63 16.02
N LYS A 56 -12.56 -17.79 16.71
CA LYS A 56 -13.65 -18.66 16.27
C LYS A 56 -14.27 -18.16 14.96
N LEU A 57 -14.58 -16.87 14.86
CA LEU A 57 -15.15 -16.29 13.65
C LEU A 57 -14.18 -16.34 12.46
N GLN A 58 -12.90 -16.04 12.68
CA GLN A 58 -11.89 -16.18 11.62
C GLN A 58 -11.79 -17.62 11.13
N ALA A 59 -11.82 -18.61 12.03
CA ALA A 59 -11.78 -20.02 11.63
C ALA A 59 -13.00 -20.44 10.79
N VAL A 60 -14.18 -19.85 11.04
CA VAL A 60 -15.36 -20.06 10.19
C VAL A 60 -15.13 -19.46 8.80
N VAL A 61 -14.62 -18.22 8.72
CA VAL A 61 -14.31 -17.58 7.43
C VAL A 61 -13.26 -18.38 6.65
N ASP A 62 -12.19 -18.80 7.32
CA ASP A 62 -11.11 -19.58 6.68
C ASP A 62 -11.64 -20.92 6.17
N LYS A 63 -12.54 -21.59 6.91
CA LYS A 63 -13.16 -22.86 6.52
C LYS A 63 -14.15 -22.69 5.38
N ASP A 64 -15.04 -21.72 5.47
CA ASP A 64 -16.19 -21.60 4.57
C ASP A 64 -15.79 -20.92 3.24
N TYR A 65 -14.74 -20.11 3.24
CA TYR A 65 -14.29 -19.34 2.07
C TYR A 65 -12.86 -19.66 1.63
N ALA A 66 -12.21 -20.64 2.23
CA ALA A 66 -10.82 -20.99 1.94
C ALA A 66 -9.87 -19.76 1.99
N TYR A 67 -10.21 -18.74 2.80
CA TYR A 67 -9.59 -17.40 2.72
C TYR A 67 -8.08 -17.39 3.02
N ARG A 68 -7.54 -18.45 3.63
CA ARG A 68 -6.10 -18.60 3.94
C ARG A 68 -5.50 -19.87 3.34
N SER A 69 -6.19 -20.48 2.40
CA SER A 69 -5.78 -21.72 1.73
C SER A 69 -6.01 -21.54 0.24
N TYR A 70 -4.91 -21.42 -0.50
CA TYR A 70 -4.91 -21.30 -1.96
C TYR A 70 -3.74 -22.13 -2.48
N TRP A 71 -3.96 -22.87 -3.57
CA TRP A 71 -2.89 -23.55 -4.31
C TRP A 71 -3.28 -23.64 -5.79
N ASP A 72 -2.28 -23.57 -6.65
CA ASP A 72 -2.33 -23.97 -8.05
C ASP A 72 -0.98 -24.62 -8.44
N ASP A 73 -0.71 -24.79 -9.72
CA ASP A 73 0.52 -25.41 -10.22
C ASP A 73 1.76 -24.51 -10.05
N ASP A 74 1.57 -23.20 -9.82
CA ASP A 74 2.60 -22.18 -9.76
C ASP A 74 2.90 -21.73 -8.32
N VAL A 75 1.87 -21.54 -7.49
CA VAL A 75 1.97 -20.95 -6.15
C VAL A 75 1.04 -21.58 -5.11
N GLU A 76 1.42 -21.44 -3.85
CA GLU A 76 0.61 -21.84 -2.70
C GLU A 76 0.65 -20.82 -1.57
N VAL A 77 -0.48 -20.60 -0.89
CA VAL A 77 -0.56 -19.79 0.33
C VAL A 77 -0.41 -20.70 1.55
N ARG A 78 0.65 -20.45 2.33
CA ARG A 78 0.94 -21.20 3.57
C ARG A 78 1.19 -20.26 4.75
N SER A 79 1.17 -20.80 5.97
CA SER A 79 1.57 -20.03 7.15
C SER A 79 3.06 -19.69 7.12
N SER A 80 3.40 -18.42 7.36
CA SER A 80 4.76 -17.88 7.45
C SER A 80 5.11 -17.48 8.89
N GLY A 81 4.70 -18.31 9.86
CA GLY A 81 5.01 -18.15 11.28
C GLY A 81 4.61 -16.76 11.83
N LYS A 82 5.60 -15.96 12.23
CA LYS A 82 5.38 -14.64 12.87
C LYS A 82 4.96 -13.54 11.89
N CYS A 83 4.99 -13.80 10.59
CA CYS A 83 4.58 -12.86 9.53
C CYS A 83 3.17 -13.18 8.99
N GLY A 84 2.44 -14.13 9.60
CA GLY A 84 1.09 -14.46 9.18
C GLY A 84 1.10 -15.53 8.10
N HIS A 85 0.58 -15.22 6.92
CA HIS A 85 0.58 -16.12 5.75
C HIS A 85 1.48 -15.52 4.68
N GLY A 86 1.97 -16.37 3.78
CA GLY A 86 2.83 -16.01 2.68
C GLY A 86 2.48 -16.79 1.43
N VAL A 87 2.86 -16.26 0.28
CA VAL A 87 2.85 -17.00 -0.99
C VAL A 87 4.19 -17.70 -1.17
N PHE A 88 4.16 -18.96 -1.58
CA PHE A 88 5.32 -19.81 -1.81
C PHE A 88 5.26 -20.38 -3.22
N ALA A 89 6.42 -20.56 -3.83
CA ALA A 89 6.53 -21.18 -5.14
C ALA A 89 6.15 -22.68 -5.07
N ALA A 90 5.24 -23.15 -5.92
CA ALA A 90 4.91 -24.57 -6.05
C ALA A 90 5.87 -25.30 -7.00
N ARG A 91 6.54 -24.55 -7.89
CA ARG A 91 7.57 -25.02 -8.81
C ARG A 91 8.76 -24.06 -8.88
N GLN A 92 9.77 -24.40 -9.67
CA GLN A 92 10.88 -23.49 -9.97
C GLN A 92 10.42 -22.37 -10.92
N PHE A 93 10.93 -21.15 -10.69
CA PHE A 93 10.82 -20.00 -11.60
C PHE A 93 12.20 -19.47 -11.98
N LEU A 94 12.38 -19.15 -13.26
CA LEU A 94 13.56 -18.50 -13.80
C LEU A 94 13.41 -16.97 -13.81
N PRO A 95 14.52 -16.20 -13.83
CA PRO A 95 14.44 -14.75 -13.94
C PRO A 95 13.65 -14.31 -15.18
N GLY A 96 12.74 -13.35 -14.99
CA GLY A 96 11.86 -12.80 -16.03
C GLY A 96 10.54 -13.57 -16.21
N GLU A 97 10.36 -14.72 -15.56
CA GLU A 97 9.09 -15.45 -15.64
C GLU A 97 7.99 -14.75 -14.85
N LEU A 98 6.79 -14.70 -15.45
CA LEU A 98 5.58 -14.30 -14.77
C LEU A 98 5.18 -15.42 -13.80
N VAL A 99 5.13 -15.07 -12.51
CA VAL A 99 4.76 -15.98 -11.42
C VAL A 99 3.24 -16.03 -11.27
N MET A 100 2.58 -14.86 -11.24
CA MET A 100 1.12 -14.76 -11.16
C MET A 100 0.63 -13.37 -11.56
N GLU A 101 -0.63 -13.27 -11.99
CA GLU A 101 -1.35 -12.00 -12.10
C GLU A 101 -1.98 -11.64 -10.75
N VAL A 102 -1.81 -10.38 -10.35
CA VAL A 102 -2.47 -9.79 -9.19
C VAL A 102 -3.63 -8.95 -9.68
N THR A 103 -4.84 -9.44 -9.38
CA THR A 103 -6.10 -8.75 -9.60
C THR A 103 -6.71 -8.34 -8.26
N GLY A 104 -7.74 -7.50 -8.28
CA GLY A 104 -8.33 -6.99 -7.06
C GLY A 104 -9.23 -5.77 -7.26
N GLN A 105 -9.50 -5.07 -6.17
CA GLN A 105 -10.32 -3.86 -6.18
C GLN A 105 -9.46 -2.64 -6.53
N LEU A 106 -9.92 -1.83 -7.48
CA LEU A 106 -9.30 -0.55 -7.79
C LEU A 106 -9.80 0.51 -6.81
N ILE A 107 -8.87 1.18 -6.14
CA ILE A 107 -9.16 2.24 -5.19
C ILE A 107 -8.57 3.55 -5.70
N SER A 108 -9.42 4.57 -5.82
CA SER A 108 -9.01 5.90 -6.28
C SER A 108 -8.02 6.50 -5.28
N LYS A 109 -6.84 6.95 -5.75
CA LYS A 109 -5.84 7.62 -4.90
C LYS A 109 -6.38 8.87 -4.22
N LYS A 110 -7.35 9.54 -4.85
CA LYS A 110 -8.00 10.75 -4.31
C LYS A 110 -8.90 10.43 -3.11
N ASP A 111 -9.54 9.28 -3.14
CA ASP A 111 -10.52 8.84 -2.14
C ASP A 111 -9.91 7.81 -1.18
N TYR A 112 -8.58 7.65 -1.22
CA TYR A 112 -7.86 6.70 -0.40
C TYR A 112 -7.70 7.23 1.02
N GLU A 113 -8.47 6.67 1.95
CA GLU A 113 -8.42 7.05 3.37
C GLU A 113 -7.34 6.33 4.17
N GLY A 114 -6.45 5.58 3.51
CA GLY A 114 -5.27 4.97 4.14
C GLY A 114 -5.44 3.54 4.61
N SER A 115 -6.00 2.64 3.79
CA SER A 115 -5.91 1.20 4.11
C SER A 115 -4.42 0.76 4.18
N GLU A 116 -4.14 -0.39 4.79
CA GLU A 116 -2.74 -0.81 5.04
C GLU A 116 -2.21 -1.81 3.97
N TYR A 117 -3.01 -2.13 2.95
CA TYR A 117 -2.72 -3.27 2.04
C TYR A 117 -3.09 -2.96 0.58
N VAL A 118 -2.55 -1.90 0.01
CA VAL A 118 -2.66 -1.63 -1.43
C VAL A 118 -1.31 -1.66 -2.13
N MET A 119 -1.35 -1.98 -3.42
CA MET A 119 -0.23 -1.90 -4.34
C MET A 119 -0.42 -0.67 -5.23
N ASP A 120 0.68 0.02 -5.55
CA ASP A 120 0.63 1.10 -6.52
C ASP A 120 0.41 0.53 -7.93
N LEU A 121 -0.65 0.97 -8.61
CA LEU A 121 -0.96 0.52 -9.96
C LEU A 121 -0.59 1.60 -10.99
N ASP A 122 -1.07 2.82 -10.80
CA ASP A 122 -0.77 3.94 -11.69
C ASP A 122 -0.94 5.30 -11.01
N THR A 123 -0.93 6.39 -11.79
CA THR A 123 -1.09 7.76 -11.28
C THR A 123 -2.42 8.05 -10.57
N LYS A 124 -3.46 7.24 -10.77
CA LYS A 124 -4.83 7.47 -10.31
C LYS A 124 -5.34 6.39 -9.37
N TRP A 125 -4.84 5.17 -9.50
CA TRP A 125 -5.39 3.99 -8.85
C TRP A 125 -4.34 3.29 -7.98
N TYR A 126 -4.81 2.87 -6.83
CA TYR A 126 -4.24 1.76 -6.07
C TYR A 126 -4.98 0.47 -6.43
N LEU A 127 -4.30 -0.66 -6.30
CA LEU A 127 -4.89 -1.98 -6.37
C LEU A 127 -4.88 -2.61 -4.98
N GLU A 128 -6.06 -2.86 -4.40
CA GLU A 128 -6.19 -3.73 -3.24
C GLU A 128 -6.24 -5.19 -3.75
N PRO A 129 -5.18 -5.98 -3.52
CA PRO A 129 -5.03 -7.29 -4.13
C PRO A 129 -6.01 -8.31 -3.54
N SER A 130 -6.53 -9.18 -4.41
CA SER A 130 -7.22 -10.41 -4.03
C SER A 130 -6.22 -11.54 -3.74
N MET A 131 -6.71 -12.69 -3.26
CA MET A 131 -5.89 -13.90 -3.19
C MET A 131 -5.42 -14.34 -4.59
N PRO A 132 -4.22 -14.93 -4.71
CA PRO A 132 -3.22 -15.12 -3.66
C PRO A 132 -2.35 -13.87 -3.36
N GLY A 133 -2.37 -12.86 -4.23
CA GLY A 133 -1.52 -11.66 -4.15
C GLY A 133 -1.60 -10.90 -2.82
N ALA A 134 -2.75 -10.92 -2.16
CA ALA A 134 -2.95 -10.33 -0.83
C ALA A 134 -2.03 -10.87 0.28
N PHE A 135 -1.44 -12.06 0.08
CA PHE A 135 -0.56 -12.70 1.05
C PHE A 135 0.93 -12.55 0.72
N MET A 136 1.30 -11.82 -0.33
CA MET A 136 2.71 -11.59 -0.64
C MET A 136 3.37 -10.73 0.42
N ASN A 137 4.46 -11.25 1.00
CA ASN A 137 5.17 -10.56 2.07
C ASN A 137 6.29 -9.66 1.55
N HIS A 138 6.65 -8.71 2.40
CA HIS A 138 7.79 -7.85 2.17
C HIS A 138 9.14 -8.55 2.41
N SER A 139 10.11 -8.31 1.54
CA SER A 139 11.53 -8.53 1.81
C SER A 139 12.38 -7.33 1.40
N CYS A 140 13.42 -7.01 2.18
CA CYS A 140 14.45 -6.02 1.80
C CYS A 140 15.48 -6.58 0.79
N SER A 141 15.43 -7.89 0.53
CA SER A 141 16.14 -8.56 -0.55
C SER A 141 15.12 -9.46 -1.24
N PRO A 142 14.20 -8.89 -2.04
CA PRO A 142 13.12 -9.64 -2.66
C PRO A 142 13.63 -10.57 -3.75
N ASN A 143 12.78 -11.53 -4.14
CA ASN A 143 12.98 -12.42 -5.29
C ASN A 143 11.96 -12.18 -6.39
N CYS A 144 10.98 -11.30 -6.16
CA CYS A 144 10.02 -10.85 -7.17
C CYS A 144 9.92 -9.33 -7.23
N GLU A 145 9.45 -8.84 -8.37
CA GLU A 145 9.01 -7.45 -8.56
C GLU A 145 7.59 -7.38 -9.11
N LEU A 146 6.96 -6.21 -8.98
CA LEU A 146 5.65 -5.93 -9.55
C LEU A 146 5.81 -5.16 -10.86
N VAL A 147 5.12 -5.62 -11.89
CA VAL A 147 5.03 -4.93 -13.19
C VAL A 147 3.58 -4.65 -13.52
N GLN A 148 3.30 -3.56 -14.23
CA GLN A 148 1.94 -3.33 -14.72
C GLN A 148 1.67 -4.27 -15.90
N LEU A 149 0.76 -5.23 -15.71
CA LEU A 149 0.41 -6.21 -16.75
C LEU A 149 -0.73 -5.68 -17.65
N THR A 150 -1.74 -5.05 -17.04
CA THR A 150 -2.86 -4.43 -17.74
C THR A 150 -3.20 -3.07 -17.14
N LYS A 151 -4.24 -2.41 -17.66
CA LYS A 151 -4.78 -1.17 -17.07
C LYS A 151 -5.33 -1.37 -15.65
N THR A 152 -5.62 -2.61 -15.25
CA THR A 152 -6.35 -2.92 -14.01
C THR A 152 -5.69 -4.02 -13.17
N SER A 153 -4.52 -4.51 -13.57
CA SER A 153 -3.82 -5.59 -12.88
C SER A 153 -2.30 -5.43 -12.91
N LEU A 154 -1.66 -6.05 -11.93
CA LEU A 154 -0.21 -6.16 -11.82
C LEU A 154 0.23 -7.60 -12.12
N GLY A 155 1.45 -7.79 -12.56
CA GLY A 155 2.12 -9.08 -12.67
C GLY A 155 3.22 -9.17 -11.62
N VAL A 156 3.36 -10.35 -11.01
CA VAL A 156 4.50 -10.68 -10.16
C VAL A 156 5.52 -11.40 -11.03
N VAL A 157 6.70 -10.83 -11.16
CA VAL A 157 7.76 -11.37 -12.03
C VAL A 157 8.95 -11.77 -11.17
N ALA A 158 9.52 -12.95 -11.44
CA ALA A 158 10.72 -13.42 -10.78
C ALA A 158 11.95 -12.61 -11.25
N ILE A 159 12.75 -12.09 -10.32
CA ILE A 159 13.98 -11.33 -10.65
C ILE A 159 15.26 -12.15 -10.47
N CYS A 160 15.15 -13.36 -9.94
CA CYS A 160 16.21 -14.33 -9.79
C CYS A 160 15.66 -15.74 -10.02
N ASN A 161 16.53 -16.76 -10.01
CA ASN A 161 16.07 -18.14 -9.92
C ASN A 161 15.39 -18.36 -8.55
N ILE A 162 14.20 -18.98 -8.56
CA ILE A 162 13.40 -19.26 -7.36
C ILE A 162 13.10 -20.75 -7.36
N GLU A 163 13.60 -21.47 -6.37
CA GLU A 163 13.30 -22.89 -6.19
C GLU A 163 11.89 -23.09 -5.63
N ALA A 164 11.30 -24.26 -5.90
CA ALA A 164 10.06 -24.68 -5.27
C ALA A 164 10.17 -24.56 -3.74
N GLU A 165 9.02 -24.32 -3.09
CA GLU A 165 8.87 -24.08 -1.66
C GLU A 165 9.52 -22.79 -1.13
N THR A 166 10.14 -21.98 -2.00
CA THR A 166 10.68 -20.67 -1.61
C THR A 166 9.55 -19.66 -1.44
N GLN A 167 9.60 -18.85 -0.38
CA GLN A 167 8.64 -17.76 -0.19
C GLN A 167 8.83 -16.67 -1.26
N LEU A 168 7.74 -16.28 -1.91
CA LEU A 168 7.70 -15.20 -2.90
C LEU A 168 7.50 -13.86 -2.18
N THR A 169 8.39 -12.91 -2.45
CA THR A 169 8.44 -11.62 -1.75
C THR A 169 8.82 -10.49 -2.69
N PHE A 170 8.31 -9.29 -2.41
CA PHE A 170 8.66 -8.07 -3.15
C PHE A 170 8.99 -6.92 -2.18
N ASP A 171 9.62 -5.87 -2.68
CA ASP A 171 9.81 -4.64 -1.90
C ASP A 171 8.53 -3.80 -1.93
N TYR A 172 7.96 -3.52 -0.77
CA TYR A 172 6.74 -2.73 -0.65
C TYR A 172 6.98 -1.24 -0.97
N ALA A 173 8.22 -0.76 -0.88
CA ALA A 173 8.60 0.63 -1.16
C ALA A 173 7.74 1.69 -0.43
N TRP A 174 7.25 1.38 0.78
CA TRP A 174 6.37 2.28 1.53
C TRP A 174 7.08 3.55 2.00
N GLU A 175 6.37 4.67 1.99
CA GLU A 175 6.82 5.89 2.64
C GLU A 175 6.92 5.72 4.17
N ALA A 176 7.78 6.51 4.81
CA ALA A 176 7.92 6.50 6.26
C ALA A 176 6.81 7.29 6.95
N PHE A 177 5.98 6.57 7.71
CA PHE A 177 4.97 7.03 8.66
C PHE A 177 5.19 6.42 10.06
N ASP A 178 4.51 6.99 11.06
CA ASP A 178 4.66 6.56 12.46
C ASP A 178 4.13 5.14 12.74
N TRP A 179 3.28 4.61 11.86
CA TRP A 179 2.62 3.30 11.98
C TRP A 179 3.37 2.18 11.26
N ASN A 180 4.38 2.47 10.43
CA ASN A 180 5.09 1.43 9.68
C ASN A 180 5.66 0.34 10.62
N PRO A 181 5.47 -0.94 10.29
CA PRO A 181 5.90 -2.03 11.15
C PRO A 181 7.41 -2.28 11.09
N ARG A 182 7.92 -2.95 12.13
CA ARG A 182 9.27 -3.51 12.12
C ARG A 182 9.37 -4.60 11.07
N CYS A 183 10.38 -4.52 10.21
CA CYS A 183 10.62 -5.55 9.21
C CYS A 183 11.16 -6.83 9.87
N ARG A 184 10.65 -7.97 9.41
CA ARG A 184 11.01 -9.32 9.89
C ARG A 184 11.42 -10.26 8.75
N CYS A 185 11.84 -9.71 7.61
CA CYS A 185 12.17 -10.50 6.41
C CYS A 185 13.41 -11.41 6.56
N GLY A 186 14.27 -11.17 7.55
CA GLY A 186 15.47 -11.98 7.78
C GLY A 186 16.64 -11.71 6.82
N ALA A 187 16.46 -10.84 5.81
CA ALA A 187 17.53 -10.50 4.87
C ALA A 187 18.76 -9.87 5.57
N ARG A 188 19.97 -10.19 5.09
CA ARG A 188 21.23 -9.64 5.65
C ARG A 188 21.31 -8.12 5.56
N ASN A 189 20.73 -7.54 4.51
CA ASN A 189 20.63 -6.11 4.26
C ASN A 189 19.30 -5.50 4.79
N CYS A 190 18.63 -6.16 5.74
CA CYS A 190 17.33 -5.70 6.25
C CYS A 190 17.40 -4.26 6.80
N ARG A 191 16.48 -3.41 6.31
CA ARG A 191 16.34 -1.99 6.71
C ARG A 191 15.81 -1.81 8.14
N GLY A 192 15.27 -2.88 8.74
CA GLY A 192 14.71 -2.91 10.09
C GLY A 192 13.28 -2.35 10.23
N TRP A 193 12.72 -1.79 9.16
CA TRP A 193 11.36 -1.27 9.03
C TRP A 193 10.84 -1.56 7.61
N VAL A 194 9.52 -1.70 7.45
CA VAL A 194 8.89 -1.84 6.13
C VAL A 194 8.66 -0.45 5.55
N VAL A 195 9.68 0.06 4.87
CA VAL A 195 9.73 1.36 4.18
C VAL A 195 10.71 1.25 3.01
N ALA A 196 10.60 2.13 2.02
CA ALA A 196 11.58 2.31 0.96
C ALA A 196 12.99 2.62 1.52
N GLU A 197 14.03 2.34 0.73
CA GLU A 197 15.42 2.46 1.17
C GLU A 197 15.82 3.91 1.53
N ASP A 198 15.39 4.87 0.73
CA ASP A 198 15.58 6.31 0.96
C ASP A 198 14.82 6.84 2.18
N GLU A 199 13.68 6.23 2.51
CA GLU A 199 12.83 6.60 3.64
C GLU A 199 13.35 6.11 5.01
N VAL A 200 14.37 5.23 5.04
CA VAL A 200 14.93 4.66 6.29
C VAL A 200 15.42 5.75 7.26
N LYS A 201 16.06 6.81 6.75
CA LYS A 201 16.56 7.91 7.60
C LYS A 201 15.41 8.66 8.28
N LYS A 202 14.33 8.92 7.54
CA LYS A 202 13.12 9.56 8.06
C LYS A 202 12.44 8.67 9.09
N MET A 203 12.30 7.37 8.82
CA MET A 203 11.70 6.42 9.77
C MET A 203 12.47 6.32 11.10
N LYS A 204 13.81 6.36 11.05
CA LYS A 204 14.64 6.40 12.27
C LYS A 204 14.40 7.65 13.11
N ARG A 205 14.12 8.81 12.49
CA ARG A 205 13.78 10.06 13.21
C ARG A 205 12.40 9.96 13.86
N LEU A 206 11.40 9.48 13.12
CA LEU A 206 10.04 9.25 13.62
C LEU A 206 10.04 8.32 14.85
N ALA A 207 10.74 7.19 14.77
CA ALA A 207 10.86 6.24 15.87
C ALA A 207 11.53 6.83 17.13
N LYS A 208 12.54 7.70 16.97
CA LYS A 208 13.19 8.40 18.10
C LYS A 208 12.23 9.38 18.78
N ASN A 209 11.48 10.14 17.99
CA ASN A 209 10.51 11.11 18.50
C ASN A 209 9.39 10.41 19.28
N ARG A 210 8.95 9.22 18.83
CA ARG A 210 7.96 8.41 19.54
C ARG A 210 8.44 7.98 20.93
N LYS A 211 9.70 7.54 21.04
CA LYS A 211 10.31 7.16 22.33
C LYS A 211 10.40 8.34 23.30
N LYS A 212 10.76 9.53 22.80
CA LYS A 212 10.81 10.76 23.62
C LYS A 212 9.44 11.20 24.12
N LYS A 213 8.36 10.96 23.36
CA LYS A 213 6.98 11.27 23.78
C LYS A 213 6.43 10.26 24.78
N SER A 214 6.98 9.04 24.82
CA SER A 214 6.54 7.97 25.72
C SER A 214 7.40 7.84 26.98
N SER A 215 8.44 8.66 27.12
CA SER A 215 9.32 8.75 28.30
C SER A 215 8.97 10.03 29.05
#